data_AF-A0A0D2LPY3-F1
#
_entry.id   AF-A0A0D2LPY3-F1
#
_cell.length_a   1.000
_cell.length_b   1.000
_cell.length_c   1.000
_cell.angle_alpha   90.00
_cell.angle_beta   90.00
_cell.angle_gamma   90.00
#
_symmetry.space_group_name_H-M   'P 1'
#
loop_
_entity.id
_entity.type
_entity.pdbx_description
1 polymer ?
#
loop_
_entity_poly.entity_id
_entity_poly.type
_entity_poly.pdbx_seq_one_letter_code
_entity_poly.pdbx_strand_id
1 'polypeptide(L)'
;LSSINFFLNDGFRLDEVLPSSEYDFELVALRPRDKLFMMPGQPHFVFVLFLFPKILFYMAHTDPAASHLPKIDTIDGLMNLLSTCVLVVLGNVLDFRTYRAPTQEEYTKADKNQQILIDHEINTIPLSERFSICYARGVALYLMDWIRHCSVITGPSGEIISDLPSRFFIQISHTLIKYKEGANSSKLDLDANCTMGMLVKQINNVVNVDPCISSMWPERHLLPSDSLALAEKNEYSVRWLPDVQRERSDLPNDFFRDGVTELDERYFNAQQDRQHLESTLVIPQLKTYSSRAQRPHKRS
;
A
#
# COMPACT_ATOMS: atom_id res chain seq x y z
N LEU A 1 22.61 -7.43 12.80
CA LEU A 1 23.20 -7.03 11.50
C LEU A 1 22.08 -6.44 10.67
N SER A 2 22.17 -5.12 10.50
CA SER A 2 21.33 -4.15 9.80
C SER A 2 20.25 -4.68 8.84
N SER A 3 18.98 -4.63 9.25
CA SER A 3 17.81 -4.89 8.39
C SER A 3 17.42 -3.71 7.48
N ILE A 4 18.12 -2.57 7.55
CA ILE A 4 17.94 -1.44 6.60
C ILE A 4 19.01 -1.44 5.50
N ASN A 5 20.18 -2.05 5.73
CA ASN A 5 21.24 -2.10 4.71
C ASN A 5 21.06 -3.24 3.69
N PHE A 6 19.99 -4.04 3.78
CA PHE A 6 19.89 -5.27 3.00
C PHE A 6 19.13 -5.15 1.67
N PHE A 7 18.59 -3.98 1.30
CA PHE A 7 17.74 -3.89 0.10
C PHE A 7 17.98 -2.67 -0.80
N LEU A 8 18.98 -1.83 -0.50
CA LEU A 8 19.31 -0.68 -1.32
C LEU A 8 20.65 -0.97 -2.00
N ASN A 9 20.65 -1.66 -3.15
CA ASN A 9 21.82 -1.62 -4.02
C ASN A 9 21.98 -0.18 -4.58
N ASP A 10 23.13 0.15 -5.18
CA ASP A 10 23.40 1.49 -5.74
C ASP A 10 22.42 1.95 -6.84
N GLY A 11 21.48 1.09 -7.26
CA GLY A 11 20.41 1.30 -8.22
C GLY A 11 19.00 1.48 -7.62
N PHE A 12 18.81 1.39 -6.29
CA PHE A 12 17.54 1.82 -5.70
C PHE A 12 17.40 3.34 -5.85
N ARG A 13 16.37 3.77 -6.58
CA ARG A 13 16.01 5.17 -6.83
C ARG A 13 14.60 5.40 -6.30
N LEU A 14 14.44 6.39 -5.43
CA LEU A 14 13.10 6.80 -4.94
C LEU A 14 12.43 7.77 -5.93
N ASP A 15 13.22 8.29 -6.87
CA ASP A 15 12.96 9.41 -7.76
C ASP A 15 12.82 9.02 -9.24
N GLU A 16 13.10 7.77 -9.59
CA GLU A 16 13.03 7.26 -10.97
C GLU A 16 12.32 5.91 -11.03
N VAL A 17 11.36 5.77 -11.95
CA VAL A 17 10.71 4.48 -12.26
C VAL A 17 11.51 3.81 -13.38
N LEU A 18 12.25 2.75 -13.05
CA LEU A 18 12.98 1.99 -14.05
C LEU A 18 12.02 1.15 -14.92
N PRO A 19 12.30 0.95 -16.22
CA PRO A 19 11.49 0.09 -17.11
C PRO A 19 11.35 -1.36 -16.63
N SER A 20 12.25 -1.78 -15.74
CA SER A 20 12.21 -3.04 -15.00
C SER A 20 12.68 -2.75 -13.57
N SER A 21 11.86 -3.08 -12.58
CA SER A 21 12.29 -3.09 -11.18
C SER A 21 12.86 -4.47 -10.84
N GLU A 22 14.04 -4.52 -10.23
CA GLU A 22 14.56 -5.76 -9.60
C GLU A 22 13.76 -6.15 -8.35
N TYR A 23 12.84 -5.29 -7.91
CA TYR A 23 12.07 -5.43 -6.67
C TYR A 23 10.56 -5.42 -6.95
N ASP A 24 9.86 -6.47 -6.50
CA ASP A 24 8.40 -6.55 -6.51
C ASP A 24 7.91 -6.67 -5.06
N PHE A 25 7.15 -5.68 -4.58
CA PHE A 25 6.71 -5.63 -3.19
C PHE A 25 5.30 -6.20 -3.08
N GLU A 26 5.21 -7.48 -2.73
CA GLU A 26 3.93 -8.15 -2.48
C GLU A 26 3.70 -8.33 -0.97
N LEU A 27 2.49 -7.97 -0.50
CA LEU A 27 2.01 -8.26 0.85
C LEU A 27 0.81 -9.21 0.75
N VAL A 28 0.98 -10.44 1.24
CA VAL A 28 -0.01 -11.52 1.11
C VAL A 28 -0.35 -12.10 2.48
N ALA A 29 -1.64 -12.21 2.81
CA ALA A 29 -2.09 -12.91 4.00
C ALA A 29 -2.41 -14.38 3.67
N LEU A 30 -1.62 -15.29 4.23
CA LEU A 30 -1.77 -16.74 4.01
C LEU A 30 -2.62 -17.38 5.11
N ARG A 31 -3.59 -18.21 4.72
CA ARG A 31 -4.39 -19.08 5.59
C ARG A 31 -3.78 -20.48 5.67
N PRO A 32 -4.15 -21.30 6.67
CA PRO A 32 -3.72 -22.69 6.72
C PRO A 32 -4.04 -23.43 5.41
N ARG A 33 -3.03 -24.07 4.81
CA ARG A 33 -3.03 -24.78 3.51
C ARG A 33 -2.82 -23.93 2.26
N ASP A 34 -2.70 -22.62 2.40
CA ASP A 34 -2.30 -21.78 1.27
C ASP A 34 -0.86 -22.11 0.85
N LYS A 35 -0.59 -21.95 -0.45
CA LYS A 35 0.73 -22.15 -1.04
C LYS A 35 1.14 -20.86 -1.72
N LEU A 36 2.31 -20.34 -1.34
CA LEU A 36 2.95 -19.24 -2.03
C LEU A 36 3.94 -19.81 -3.04
N PHE A 37 3.78 -19.45 -4.32
CA PHE A 37 4.70 -19.80 -5.39
C PHE A 37 5.46 -18.53 -5.78
N MET A 38 6.76 -18.50 -5.49
CA MET A 38 7.62 -17.36 -5.79
C MET A 38 8.50 -17.68 -7.01
N MET A 39 8.61 -16.74 -7.95
CA MET A 39 9.53 -16.87 -9.07
C MET A 39 10.98 -16.63 -8.61
N PRO A 40 11.97 -17.36 -9.16
CA PRO A 40 13.39 -17.11 -8.85
C PRO A 40 13.80 -15.67 -9.22
N GLY A 41 14.53 -15.00 -8.33
CA GLY A 41 15.10 -13.66 -8.61
C GLY A 41 14.18 -12.47 -8.30
N GLN A 42 12.99 -12.71 -7.76
CA GLN A 42 12.11 -11.65 -7.25
C GLN A 42 12.17 -11.61 -5.71
N PRO A 43 12.57 -10.49 -5.10
CA PRO A 43 12.55 -10.35 -3.65
C PRO A 43 11.11 -10.18 -3.17
N HIS A 44 10.58 -11.16 -2.45
CA HIS A 44 9.23 -11.10 -1.87
C HIS A 44 9.33 -10.82 -0.36
N PHE A 45 8.45 -9.95 0.15
CA PHE A 45 8.31 -9.73 1.59
C PHE A 45 7.15 -10.58 2.13
N VAL A 46 7.45 -11.83 2.49
CA VAL A 46 6.46 -12.72 3.09
C VAL A 46 6.33 -12.40 4.57
N PHE A 47 5.32 -11.61 4.92
CA PHE A 47 4.90 -11.48 6.31
C PHE A 47 3.90 -12.59 6.66
N VAL A 48 4.42 -13.66 7.25
CA VAL A 48 3.56 -14.67 7.87
C VAL A 48 2.94 -14.04 9.11
N LEU A 49 1.64 -13.78 9.06
CA LEU A 49 0.85 -13.47 10.25
C LEU A 49 0.89 -14.69 11.17
N PHE A 50 1.73 -14.63 12.20
CA PHE A 50 1.81 -15.63 13.27
C PHE A 50 0.57 -15.52 14.17
N LEU A 51 -0.62 -15.73 13.60
CA LEU A 51 -1.89 -15.76 14.34
C LEU A 51 -2.07 -17.00 15.20
N PHE A 52 -1.08 -17.90 15.18
CA PHE A 52 -1.06 -19.08 16.01
C PHE A 52 0.26 -19.14 16.79
N PRO A 53 0.22 -19.16 18.14
CA PRO A 53 1.38 -19.60 18.93
C PRO A 53 1.82 -21.04 18.58
N LYS A 54 1.07 -21.78 17.74
CA LYS A 54 1.44 -23.10 17.21
C LYS A 54 2.24 -23.09 15.90
N ILE A 55 2.26 -22.01 15.11
CA ILE A 55 3.05 -21.96 13.86
C ILE A 55 4.49 -21.47 14.11
N LEU A 56 4.75 -20.83 15.26
CA LEU A 56 6.12 -20.66 15.77
C LEU A 56 6.82 -22.01 16.01
N PHE A 57 6.03 -23.08 16.19
CA PHE A 57 6.55 -24.44 16.38
C PHE A 57 6.78 -25.20 15.07
N TYR A 58 6.23 -24.75 13.94
CA TYR A 58 6.29 -25.50 12.67
C TYR A 58 7.19 -24.88 11.60
N MET A 59 7.36 -23.55 11.57
CA MET A 59 8.60 -22.97 11.04
C MET A 59 9.64 -23.07 12.15
N ALA A 60 10.14 -24.28 12.31
CA ALA A 60 11.17 -24.61 13.28
C ALA A 60 12.33 -23.61 13.18
N HIS A 61 13.08 -23.43 14.27
CA HIS A 61 14.38 -22.73 14.30
C HIS A 61 15.42 -23.25 13.29
N THR A 62 15.03 -24.18 12.42
CA THR A 62 15.78 -24.79 11.33
C THR A 62 15.46 -24.20 9.96
N ASP A 63 14.42 -23.35 9.80
CA ASP A 63 14.13 -22.71 8.51
C ASP A 63 15.07 -21.52 8.29
N PRO A 64 15.95 -21.55 7.26
CA PRO A 64 16.84 -20.43 6.95
C PRO A 64 16.08 -19.12 6.66
N ALA A 65 14.83 -19.20 6.18
CA ALA A 65 14.00 -18.03 5.94
C ALA A 65 13.65 -17.26 7.23
N ALA A 66 13.65 -17.93 8.39
CA ALA A 66 13.27 -17.31 9.66
C ALA A 66 14.22 -16.17 10.08
N SER A 67 15.50 -16.22 9.66
CA SER A 67 16.44 -15.11 9.93
C SER A 67 16.15 -13.84 9.13
N HIS A 68 15.31 -13.93 8.10
CA HIS A 68 14.93 -12.79 7.26
C HIS A 68 13.65 -12.09 7.76
N LEU A 69 12.93 -12.68 8.71
CA LEU A 69 11.74 -12.06 9.29
C LEU A 69 12.14 -11.02 10.34
N PRO A 70 11.45 -9.87 10.41
CA PRO A 70 11.71 -8.88 11.45
C PRO A 70 11.38 -9.46 12.83
N LYS A 71 12.29 -9.23 13.77
CA LYS A 71 12.14 -9.62 15.18
C LYS A 71 11.18 -8.69 15.90
N ILE A 72 9.87 -8.95 15.78
CA ILE A 72 8.81 -8.07 16.30
C ILE A 72 8.74 -8.00 17.83
N ASP A 73 9.49 -8.84 18.54
CA ASP A 73 9.77 -8.76 19.98
C ASP A 73 10.76 -7.64 20.33
N THR A 74 11.43 -7.07 19.32
CA THR A 74 12.29 -5.89 19.46
C THR A 74 11.61 -4.68 18.83
N ILE A 75 11.91 -3.47 19.33
CA ILE A 75 11.42 -2.25 18.69
C ILE A 75 11.97 -2.10 17.27
N ASP A 76 13.17 -2.64 17.00
CA ASP A 76 13.74 -2.60 15.66
C ASP A 76 12.89 -3.37 14.65
N GLY A 77 12.58 -4.63 14.95
CA GLY A 77 11.72 -5.44 14.09
C GLY A 77 10.29 -4.93 14.03
N LEU A 78 9.72 -4.42 15.13
CA LEU A 78 8.40 -3.81 15.12
C LEU A 78 8.35 -2.60 14.17
N MET A 79 9.33 -1.71 14.25
CA MET A 79 9.38 -0.54 13.37
C MET A 79 9.63 -0.92 11.91
N ASN A 80 10.38 -1.98 11.63
CA ASN A 80 10.53 -2.49 10.26
C ASN A 80 9.17 -2.94 9.70
N LEU A 81 8.40 -3.68 10.49
CA LEU A 81 7.03 -4.08 10.12
C LEU A 81 6.11 -2.87 9.94
N LEU A 82 6.12 -1.90 10.87
CA LEU A 82 5.30 -0.69 10.77
C LEU A 82 5.68 0.16 9.56
N SER A 83 6.97 0.31 9.26
CA SER A 83 7.44 1.00 8.05
C SER A 83 6.93 0.33 6.79
N THR A 84 6.97 -1.01 6.71
CA THR A 84 6.38 -1.75 5.59
C THR A 84 4.87 -1.48 5.49
N CYS A 85 4.14 -1.51 6.62
CA CYS A 85 2.70 -1.22 6.62
C CYS A 85 2.41 0.20 6.13
N VAL A 86 3.15 1.19 6.62
CA VAL A 86 3.02 2.60 6.20
C VAL A 86 3.28 2.75 4.70
N LEU A 87 4.34 2.14 4.17
CA LEU A 87 4.65 2.16 2.75
C LEU A 87 3.52 1.55 1.90
N VAL A 88 2.95 0.42 2.34
CA VAL A 88 1.84 -0.24 1.64
C VAL A 88 0.56 0.61 1.69
N VAL A 89 0.22 1.18 2.84
CA VAL A 89 -0.95 2.07 2.96
C VAL A 89 -0.80 3.29 2.05
N LEU A 90 0.41 3.86 2.00
CA LEU A 90 0.78 4.97 1.13
C LEU A 90 1.08 4.55 -0.31
N GLY A 91 0.88 3.28 -0.72
CA GLY A 91 1.29 2.78 -2.03
C GLY A 91 0.80 3.63 -3.21
N ASN A 92 -0.50 3.97 -3.22
CA ASN A 92 -1.05 4.90 -4.22
C ASN A 92 -0.48 6.32 -4.10
N VAL A 93 -0.20 6.79 -2.88
CA VAL A 93 0.32 8.14 -2.64
C VAL A 93 1.74 8.29 -3.18
N LEU A 94 2.56 7.24 -3.05
CA LEU A 94 3.97 7.22 -3.44
C LEU A 94 4.17 6.82 -4.91
N ASP A 95 3.19 6.21 -5.55
CA ASP A 95 3.26 5.86 -6.97
C ASP A 95 3.02 7.09 -7.86
N PHE A 96 4.03 7.50 -8.63
CA PHE A 96 3.94 8.64 -9.54
C PHE A 96 2.89 8.45 -10.66
N ARG A 97 2.53 7.21 -10.99
CA ARG A 97 1.45 6.89 -11.94
C ARG A 97 0.09 7.35 -11.41
N THR A 98 -0.07 7.53 -10.10
CA THR A 98 -1.29 8.09 -9.50
C THR A 98 -1.61 9.49 -10.01
N TYR A 99 -0.57 10.26 -10.32
CA TYR A 99 -0.66 11.67 -10.68
C TYR A 99 -0.64 11.92 -12.19
N ARG A 100 -0.80 10.87 -13.00
CA ARG A 100 -0.70 10.93 -14.46
C ARG A 100 -1.90 10.29 -15.14
N ALA A 101 -2.37 10.91 -16.21
CA ALA A 101 -3.34 10.26 -17.09
C ALA A 101 -2.65 9.15 -17.93
N PRO A 102 -3.37 8.10 -18.36
CA PRO A 102 -2.81 6.97 -19.13
C PRO A 102 -2.02 7.34 -20.39
N THR A 103 -2.33 8.46 -21.03
CA THR A 103 -1.68 8.93 -22.27
C THR A 103 -0.71 10.10 -22.06
N GLN A 104 -0.48 10.50 -20.80
CA GLN A 104 0.37 11.63 -20.47
C GLN A 104 1.84 11.21 -20.43
N GLU A 105 2.68 11.89 -21.21
CA GLU A 105 4.13 11.70 -21.19
C GLU A 105 4.72 12.11 -19.84
N GLU A 106 5.84 11.50 -19.48
CA GLU A 106 6.53 11.82 -18.24
C GLU A 106 7.02 13.27 -18.26
N TYR A 107 6.85 13.99 -17.16
CA TYR A 107 7.20 15.41 -17.02
C TYR A 107 6.45 16.40 -17.93
N THR A 108 5.37 15.97 -18.57
CA THR A 108 4.51 16.85 -19.38
C THR A 108 3.26 17.24 -18.63
N LYS A 109 2.79 18.49 -18.79
CA LYS A 109 1.52 18.92 -18.21
C LYS A 109 0.35 18.22 -18.90
N ALA A 110 -0.62 17.80 -18.09
CA ALA A 110 -1.86 17.24 -18.60
C ALA A 110 -2.60 18.25 -19.50
N ASP A 111 -3.06 17.79 -20.66
CA ASP A 111 -4.04 18.52 -21.45
C ASP A 111 -5.43 18.49 -20.79
N LYS A 112 -6.43 19.17 -21.41
CA LYS A 112 -7.79 19.25 -20.85
C LYS A 112 -8.46 17.88 -20.68
N ASN A 113 -8.27 16.97 -21.63
CA ASN A 113 -8.88 15.64 -21.57
C ASN A 113 -8.17 14.77 -20.53
N GLN A 114 -6.85 14.86 -20.47
CA GLN A 114 -6.03 14.18 -19.47
C GLN A 114 -6.37 14.66 -18.05
N GLN A 115 -6.59 15.97 -17.86
CA GLN A 115 -7.01 16.51 -16.57
C GLN A 115 -8.38 15.97 -16.14
N ILE A 116 -9.35 15.83 -17.06
CA ILE A 116 -10.65 15.21 -16.77
C ILE A 116 -10.45 13.77 -16.29
N LEU A 117 -9.57 12.98 -16.94
CA LEU A 117 -9.29 11.61 -16.50
C LEU A 117 -8.73 11.57 -15.07
N ILE A 118 -7.75 12.43 -14.77
CA ILE A 118 -7.15 12.56 -13.43
C ILE A 118 -8.21 12.96 -12.38
N ASP A 119 -9.08 13.91 -12.71
CA ASP A 119 -10.13 14.39 -11.80
C ASP A 119 -11.16 13.30 -11.46
N HIS A 120 -11.34 12.32 -12.35
CA HIS A 120 -12.16 11.13 -12.18
C HIS A 120 -11.37 9.91 -11.63
N GLU A 121 -10.16 10.13 -11.10
CA GLU A 121 -9.23 9.09 -10.61
C GLU A 121 -8.75 8.09 -11.67
N ILE A 122 -9.03 8.33 -12.96
CA ILE A 122 -8.55 7.50 -14.06
C ILE A 122 -7.10 7.89 -14.37
N ASN A 123 -6.17 7.18 -13.74
CA ASN A 123 -4.74 7.39 -13.89
C ASN A 123 -4.05 6.16 -14.51
N THR A 124 -2.72 6.21 -14.58
CA THR A 124 -1.91 5.19 -15.28
C THR A 124 -1.81 3.86 -14.52
N ILE A 125 -2.30 3.76 -13.28
CA ILE A 125 -2.29 2.50 -12.53
C ILE A 125 -3.38 1.55 -13.10
N PRO A 126 -3.00 0.35 -13.58
CA PRO A 126 -3.95 -0.63 -14.10
C PRO A 126 -4.95 -1.14 -13.07
N LEU A 127 -6.12 -1.59 -13.53
CA LEU A 127 -7.18 -2.13 -12.67
C LEU A 127 -6.71 -3.31 -11.81
N SER A 128 -5.92 -4.23 -12.37
CA SER A 128 -5.38 -5.38 -11.64
C SER A 128 -4.45 -4.96 -10.52
N GLU A 129 -3.57 -3.98 -10.77
CA GLU A 129 -2.66 -3.44 -9.74
C GLU A 129 -3.45 -2.72 -8.65
N ARG A 130 -4.51 -1.96 -9.00
CA ARG A 130 -5.38 -1.34 -8.00
C ARG A 130 -6.07 -2.35 -7.09
N PHE A 131 -6.49 -3.49 -7.61
CA PHE A 131 -7.02 -4.56 -6.77
C PHE A 131 -5.98 -5.10 -5.80
N SER A 132 -4.75 -5.34 -6.28
CA SER A 132 -3.64 -5.77 -5.43
C SER A 132 -3.30 -4.72 -4.36
N ILE A 133 -3.29 -3.44 -4.71
CA ILE A 133 -3.03 -2.35 -3.76
C ILE A 133 -4.12 -2.27 -2.68
N CYS A 134 -5.40 -2.38 -3.04
CA CYS A 134 -6.49 -2.39 -2.06
C CYS A 134 -6.36 -3.59 -1.11
N TYR A 135 -6.11 -4.78 -1.63
CA TYR A 135 -5.89 -5.97 -0.80
C TYR A 135 -4.70 -5.80 0.15
N ALA A 136 -3.53 -5.39 -0.38
CA ALA A 136 -2.33 -5.17 0.41
C ALA A 136 -2.55 -4.09 1.48
N ARG A 137 -3.25 -3.00 1.14
CA ARG A 137 -3.63 -1.95 2.10
C ARG A 137 -4.45 -2.52 3.24
N GLY A 138 -5.48 -3.34 2.97
CA GLY A 138 -6.28 -3.93 4.03
C GLY A 138 -5.49 -4.88 4.94
N VAL A 139 -4.52 -5.63 4.39
CA VAL A 139 -3.59 -6.43 5.20
C VAL A 139 -2.72 -5.54 6.10
N ALA A 140 -2.16 -4.45 5.55
CA ALA A 140 -1.35 -3.50 6.32
C ALA A 140 -2.14 -2.81 7.44
N LEU A 141 -3.38 -2.38 7.15
CA LEU A 141 -4.27 -1.78 8.14
C LEU A 141 -4.64 -2.76 9.26
N TYR A 142 -4.92 -4.02 8.91
CA TYR A 142 -5.15 -5.07 9.89
C TYR A 142 -3.91 -5.29 10.78
N LEU A 143 -2.70 -5.29 10.21
CA LEU A 143 -1.47 -5.42 10.99
C LEU A 143 -1.27 -4.24 11.95
N MET A 144 -1.54 -3.01 11.50
CA MET A 144 -1.49 -1.84 12.36
C MET A 144 -2.51 -1.94 13.51
N ASP A 145 -3.75 -2.36 13.22
CA ASP A 145 -4.78 -2.59 14.23
C ASP A 145 -4.42 -3.71 15.21
N TRP A 146 -3.81 -4.79 14.70
CA TRP A 146 -3.34 -5.89 15.52
C TRP A 146 -2.24 -5.44 16.48
N ILE A 147 -1.25 -4.68 16.01
CA ILE A 147 -0.19 -4.10 16.86
C ILE A 147 -0.81 -3.19 17.94
N ARG A 148 -1.74 -2.32 17.55
CA ARG A 148 -2.43 -1.37 18.43
C ARG A 148 -3.10 -2.06 19.62
N HIS A 149 -3.68 -3.23 19.41
CA HIS A 149 -4.42 -3.96 20.44
C HIS A 149 -3.61 -5.03 21.17
N CYS A 150 -2.63 -5.65 20.50
CA CYS A 150 -1.91 -6.79 21.02
C CYS A 150 -0.56 -6.43 21.66
N SER A 151 -0.19 -5.15 21.67
CA SER A 151 1.08 -4.70 22.23
C SER A 151 0.92 -3.53 23.21
N VAL A 152 1.85 -3.46 24.15
CA VAL A 152 2.11 -2.28 24.97
C VAL A 152 3.47 -1.76 24.59
N ILE A 153 3.52 -0.52 24.13
CA ILE A 153 4.73 0.14 23.68
C ILE A 153 5.08 1.22 24.70
N THR A 154 6.30 1.18 25.21
CA THR A 154 6.82 2.14 26.18
C THR A 154 7.85 3.03 25.50
N GLY A 155 7.73 4.35 25.68
CA GLY A 155 8.62 5.35 25.14
C GLY A 155 9.86 5.64 26.01
N PRO A 156 10.69 6.61 25.59
CA PRO A 156 11.96 6.94 26.23
C PRO A 156 11.84 7.35 27.70
N SER A 157 10.75 8.03 28.08
CA SER A 157 10.51 8.48 29.46
C SER A 157 9.78 7.43 30.31
N GLY A 158 9.61 6.20 29.81
CA GLY A 158 8.87 5.13 30.48
C GLY A 158 7.34 5.25 30.36
N GLU A 159 6.85 6.20 29.57
CA GLU A 159 5.44 6.42 29.29
C GLU A 159 4.88 5.38 28.31
N ILE A 160 3.60 5.03 28.45
CA ILE A 160 2.92 4.17 27.48
C ILE A 160 2.53 5.03 26.27
N ILE A 161 3.01 4.65 25.10
CA ILE A 161 2.67 5.32 23.84
C ILE A 161 1.33 4.79 23.33
N SER A 162 0.31 5.64 23.41
CA SER A 162 -0.99 5.30 22.84
C SER A 162 -0.92 5.27 21.31
N ASP A 163 -1.30 4.14 20.73
CA ASP A 163 -1.42 3.96 19.27
C ASP A 163 -0.20 4.44 18.46
N LEU A 164 0.99 3.89 18.78
CA LEU A 164 2.19 4.14 17.98
C LEU A 164 1.96 3.92 16.46
N PRO A 165 1.25 2.86 16.00
CA PRO A 165 1.00 2.66 14.57
C PRO A 165 0.39 3.89 13.89
N SER A 166 -0.69 4.44 14.44
CA SER A 166 -1.33 5.64 13.87
C SER A 166 -0.44 6.87 13.98
N ARG A 167 0.23 7.09 15.13
CA ARG A 167 1.16 8.22 15.31
C ARG A 167 2.29 8.19 14.28
N PHE A 168 2.88 7.02 14.06
CA PHE A 168 3.96 6.85 13.11
C PHE A 168 3.49 7.09 11.68
N PHE A 169 2.34 6.54 11.28
CA PHE A 169 1.75 6.83 9.96
C PHE A 169 1.51 8.32 9.74
N ILE A 170 0.95 9.01 10.74
CA ILE A 170 0.67 10.45 10.67
C ILE A 170 1.96 11.25 10.57
N GLN A 171 2.99 10.91 11.35
CA GLN A 171 4.32 11.51 11.24
C GLN A 171 4.84 11.39 9.81
N ILE A 172 4.88 10.17 9.24
CA ILE A 172 5.38 9.97 7.87
C ILE A 172 4.56 10.76 6.85
N SER A 173 3.23 10.72 6.94
CA SER A 173 2.34 11.45 6.03
C SER A 173 2.52 12.97 6.13
N HIS A 174 2.69 13.50 7.34
CA HIS A 174 2.94 14.92 7.55
C HIS A 174 4.33 15.34 7.05
N THR A 175 5.35 14.51 7.30
CA THR A 175 6.70 14.68 6.77
C THR A 175 6.69 14.73 5.23
N LEU A 176 5.93 13.88 4.55
CA LEU A 176 5.77 13.92 3.08
C LEU A 176 5.19 15.25 2.58
N ILE A 177 4.17 15.78 3.27
CA ILE A 177 3.61 17.11 2.95
C ILE A 177 4.69 18.19 3.10
N LYS A 178 5.46 18.16 4.19
CA LYS A 178 6.55 19.12 4.46
C LYS A 178 7.65 19.05 3.42
N TYR A 179 8.05 17.85 3.00
CA TYR A 179 9.02 17.68 1.91
C TYR A 179 8.51 18.30 0.61
N LYS A 180 7.23 18.09 0.27
CA LYS A 180 6.64 18.70 -0.92
C LYS A 180 6.53 20.23 -0.79
N GLU A 181 6.22 20.76 0.40
CA GLU A 181 6.18 22.21 0.66
C GLU A 181 7.56 22.84 0.44
N GLY A 182 8.61 22.17 0.93
CA GLY A 182 10.00 22.57 0.74
C GLY A 182 10.41 22.55 -0.74
N ALA A 183 10.16 21.44 -1.44
CA ALA A 183 10.49 21.30 -2.86
C ALA A 183 9.83 22.40 -3.72
N ASN A 184 8.56 22.71 -3.45
CA ASN A 184 7.82 23.76 -4.14
C ASN A 184 8.40 25.14 -3.86
N SER A 185 8.73 25.42 -2.59
CA SER A 185 9.35 26.69 -2.18
C SER A 185 10.72 26.89 -2.83
N SER A 186 11.47 25.80 -3.03
CA SER A 186 12.77 25.78 -3.70
C SER A 186 12.67 25.72 -5.24
N LYS A 187 11.46 25.73 -5.82
CA LYS A 187 11.21 25.60 -7.27
C LYS A 187 11.86 24.36 -7.91
N LEU A 188 12.01 23.28 -7.14
CA LEU A 188 12.47 21.99 -7.65
C LEU A 188 11.34 21.22 -8.37
N ASP A 189 10.11 21.75 -8.33
CA ASP A 189 8.88 21.09 -8.74
C ASP A 189 8.37 21.46 -10.14
N LEU A 190 9.21 22.12 -10.96
CA LEU A 190 8.73 22.78 -12.18
C LEU A 190 8.15 21.81 -13.22
N ASP A 191 8.49 20.52 -13.14
CA ASP A 191 8.09 19.48 -14.11
C ASP A 191 7.42 18.25 -13.46
N ALA A 192 7.07 18.28 -12.17
CA ALA A 192 6.46 17.12 -11.52
C ALA A 192 4.94 17.05 -11.75
N ASN A 193 4.45 15.88 -12.17
CA ASN A 193 3.02 15.61 -12.35
C ASN A 193 2.21 15.59 -11.04
N CYS A 194 2.90 15.48 -9.90
CA CYS A 194 2.30 15.52 -8.58
C CYS A 194 2.29 16.97 -8.07
N THR A 195 1.12 17.62 -8.00
CA THR A 195 1.00 18.93 -7.33
C THR A 195 0.82 18.76 -5.83
N MET A 196 1.08 19.81 -5.05
CA MET A 196 0.77 19.81 -3.61
C MET A 196 -0.69 19.41 -3.31
N GLY A 197 -1.63 19.99 -4.07
CA GLY A 197 -3.06 19.68 -3.89
C GLY A 197 -3.38 18.21 -4.16
N MET A 198 -2.74 17.61 -5.17
CA MET A 198 -2.92 16.20 -5.49
C MET A 198 -2.33 15.29 -4.41
N LEU A 199 -1.12 15.59 -3.90
CA LEU A 199 -0.50 14.85 -2.82
C LEU A 199 -1.39 14.87 -1.56
N VAL A 200 -1.82 16.06 -1.13
CA VAL A 200 -2.68 16.22 0.05
C VAL A 200 -4.01 15.49 -0.14
N LYS A 201 -4.60 15.53 -1.34
CA LYS A 201 -5.81 14.76 -1.68
C LYS A 201 -5.58 13.26 -1.50
N GLN A 202 -4.50 12.70 -2.03
CA GLN A 202 -4.19 11.27 -1.91
C GLN A 202 -3.88 10.87 -0.47
N ILE A 203 -3.17 11.69 0.30
CA ILE A 203 -2.92 11.46 1.73
C ILE A 203 -4.24 11.46 2.52
N ASN A 204 -5.10 12.46 2.34
CA ASN A 204 -6.39 12.51 3.03
C ASN A 204 -7.27 11.31 2.68
N ASN A 205 -7.22 10.85 1.44
CA ASN A 205 -7.95 9.66 1.00
C ASN A 205 -7.56 8.40 1.78
N VAL A 206 -6.26 8.17 2.00
CA VAL A 206 -5.79 7.00 2.77
C VAL A 206 -5.92 7.18 4.29
N VAL A 207 -5.83 8.40 4.81
CA VAL A 207 -6.08 8.73 6.22
C VAL A 207 -7.49 8.32 6.65
N ASN A 208 -8.47 8.47 5.76
CA ASN A 208 -9.87 8.19 6.07
C ASN A 208 -10.23 6.70 6.14
N VAL A 209 -9.31 5.80 5.78
CA VAL A 209 -9.57 4.35 5.78
C VAL A 209 -9.54 3.75 7.19
N ASP A 210 -8.69 4.28 8.08
CA ASP A 210 -8.59 3.84 9.48
C ASP A 210 -9.16 4.93 10.42
N PRO A 211 -10.20 4.62 11.23
CA PRO A 211 -10.81 5.59 12.14
C PRO A 211 -9.85 6.17 13.18
N CYS A 212 -8.87 5.40 13.66
CA CYS A 212 -7.90 5.88 14.64
C CYS A 212 -6.99 6.93 14.00
N ILE A 213 -6.46 6.65 12.80
CA ILE A 213 -5.66 7.60 12.01
C ILE A 213 -6.48 8.86 11.70
N SER A 214 -7.70 8.72 11.19
CA SER A 214 -8.58 9.85 10.84
C SER A 214 -8.86 10.74 12.06
N SER A 215 -9.14 10.15 13.23
CA SER A 215 -9.39 10.91 14.46
C SER A 215 -8.19 11.74 14.94
N MET A 216 -6.96 11.26 14.70
CA MET A 216 -5.73 11.91 15.13
C MET A 216 -5.16 12.88 14.08
N TRP A 217 -5.59 12.78 12.81
CA TRP A 217 -5.08 13.57 11.70
C TRP A 217 -5.18 15.11 11.85
N PRO A 218 -6.23 15.68 12.47
CA PRO A 218 -6.29 17.12 12.73
C PRO A 218 -5.11 17.63 13.58
N GLU A 219 -4.60 16.78 14.48
CA GLU A 219 -3.52 17.07 15.42
C GLU A 219 -2.12 16.74 14.87
N ARG A 220 -2.00 16.37 13.58
CA ARG A 220 -0.71 16.00 12.95
C ARG A 220 0.42 17.00 13.13
N HIS A 221 0.09 18.28 13.30
CA HIS A 221 1.05 19.37 13.49
C HIS A 221 1.74 19.32 14.87
N LEU A 222 1.20 18.54 15.81
CA LEU A 222 1.80 18.29 17.12
C LEU A 222 2.85 17.15 17.08
N LEU A 223 2.90 16.39 15.99
CA LEU A 223 3.87 15.31 15.80
C LEU A 223 5.11 15.83 15.06
N PRO A 224 6.29 15.26 15.32
CA PRO A 224 7.50 15.55 14.55
C PRO A 224 7.25 15.35 13.05
N SER A 225 7.84 16.22 12.22
CA SER A 225 7.62 16.21 10.76
C SER A 225 8.91 16.41 9.96
N ASP A 226 10.03 16.35 10.66
CA ASP A 226 11.40 16.65 10.23
C ASP A 226 12.20 15.37 9.95
N SER A 227 11.65 14.21 10.29
CA SER A 227 12.28 12.91 10.09
C SER A 227 11.28 11.84 9.67
N LEU A 228 11.75 10.93 8.80
CA LEU A 228 11.07 9.67 8.47
C LEU A 228 11.39 8.55 9.48
N ALA A 229 12.31 8.79 10.42
CA ALA A 229 12.64 7.85 11.48
C ALA A 229 11.89 8.20 12.78
N LEU A 230 11.59 7.17 13.57
CA LEU A 230 11.17 7.36 14.95
C LEU A 230 12.38 7.89 15.76
N ALA A 231 12.22 9.07 16.35
CA ALA A 231 13.26 9.67 17.20
C ALA A 231 13.55 8.77 18.40
N GLU A 232 14.82 8.69 18.81
CA GLU A 232 15.25 7.92 20.00
C GLU A 232 14.77 6.46 20.00
N LYS A 233 14.65 5.85 18.80
CA LYS A 233 14.14 4.48 18.61
C LYS A 233 14.70 3.45 19.59
N ASN A 234 15.97 3.58 19.98
CA ASN A 234 16.66 2.64 20.88
C ASN A 234 16.15 2.69 22.34
N GLU A 235 15.40 3.73 22.72
CA GLU A 235 14.88 3.93 24.08
C GLU A 235 13.45 3.39 24.22
N TYR A 236 12.85 2.96 23.12
CA TYR A 236 11.52 2.35 23.12
C TYR A 236 11.59 0.85 23.41
N SER A 237 10.52 0.32 24.00
CA SER A 237 10.33 -1.12 24.19
C SER A 237 8.93 -1.57 23.82
N VAL A 238 8.79 -2.84 23.44
CA VAL A 238 7.52 -3.47 23.09
C VAL A 238 7.30 -4.70 23.97
N ARG A 239 6.08 -4.84 24.48
CA ARG A 239 5.62 -6.04 25.18
C ARG A 239 4.31 -6.51 24.55
N TRP A 240 4.30 -7.75 24.09
CA TRP A 240 3.11 -8.38 23.52
C TRP A 240 2.17 -8.88 24.62
N LEU A 241 0.87 -8.92 24.32
CA LEU A 241 -0.21 -9.38 25.19
C LEU A 241 -0.76 -10.73 24.66
N PRO A 242 -0.25 -11.89 25.12
CA PRO A 242 -0.58 -13.19 24.53
C PRO A 242 -2.05 -13.58 24.64
N ASP A 243 -2.75 -13.09 25.67
CA ASP A 243 -4.17 -13.35 25.86
C ASP A 243 -5.00 -12.64 24.79
N VAL A 244 -4.71 -11.36 24.55
CA VAL A 244 -5.38 -10.55 23.51
C VAL A 244 -5.07 -11.07 22.11
N GLN A 245 -3.83 -11.53 21.88
CA GLN A 245 -3.45 -12.14 20.60
C GLN A 245 -4.28 -13.40 20.31
N ARG A 246 -4.58 -14.21 21.33
CA ARG A 246 -5.41 -15.42 21.16
C ARG A 246 -6.86 -15.07 20.84
N GLU A 247 -7.41 -14.05 21.48
CA GLU A 247 -8.77 -13.58 21.23
C GLU A 247 -8.95 -13.01 19.81
N ARG A 248 -7.89 -12.41 19.24
CA ARG A 248 -7.90 -11.83 17.87
C ARG A 248 -7.20 -12.72 16.83
N SER A 249 -7.23 -14.04 17.04
CA SER A 249 -6.55 -14.99 16.15
C SER A 249 -7.25 -15.22 14.81
N ASP A 250 -8.51 -14.78 14.68
CA ASP A 250 -9.26 -14.89 13.44
C ASP A 250 -8.83 -13.82 12.42
N LEU A 251 -8.50 -14.28 11.20
CA LEU A 251 -8.24 -13.39 10.07
C LEU A 251 -9.56 -12.75 9.61
N PRO A 252 -9.53 -11.48 9.18
CA PRO A 252 -10.63 -10.87 8.44
C PRO A 252 -11.03 -11.71 7.24
N ASN A 253 -12.33 -11.67 6.94
CA ASN A 253 -12.88 -12.38 5.80
C ASN A 253 -12.53 -11.71 4.48
N ASP A 254 -12.30 -10.39 4.46
CA ASP A 254 -12.16 -9.60 3.25
C ASP A 254 -11.19 -8.39 3.40
N PHE A 255 -9.89 -8.67 3.29
CA PHE A 255 -8.86 -7.63 3.27
C PHE A 255 -8.98 -6.67 2.09
N PHE A 256 -9.56 -7.11 0.97
CA PHE A 256 -9.73 -6.21 -0.17
C PHE A 256 -10.65 -5.06 0.21
N ARG A 257 -11.83 -5.37 0.73
CA ARG A 257 -12.81 -4.36 1.16
C ARG A 257 -12.27 -3.43 2.23
N ASP A 258 -11.54 -3.96 3.21
CA ASP A 258 -10.97 -3.16 4.31
C ASP A 258 -9.90 -2.17 3.82
N GLY A 259 -9.29 -2.41 2.66
CA GLY A 259 -8.32 -1.51 2.06
C GLY A 259 -8.86 -0.61 0.95
N VAL A 260 -10.13 -0.69 0.56
CA VAL A 260 -10.71 0.20 -0.46
C VAL A 260 -10.84 1.62 0.10
N THR A 261 -10.39 2.61 -0.68
CA THR A 261 -10.59 4.04 -0.37
C THR A 261 -11.71 4.65 -1.22
N GLU A 262 -12.18 5.86 -0.87
CA GLU A 262 -13.19 6.57 -1.67
C GLU A 262 -12.70 6.83 -3.12
N LEU A 263 -11.41 7.16 -3.30
CA LEU A 263 -10.86 7.37 -4.65
C LEU A 263 -10.73 6.05 -5.44
N ASP A 264 -10.54 4.92 -4.76
CA ASP A 264 -10.59 3.61 -5.41
C ASP A 264 -12.01 3.25 -5.86
N GLU A 265 -13.03 3.52 -5.03
CA GLU A 265 -14.44 3.32 -5.42
C GLU A 265 -14.81 4.16 -6.66
N ARG A 266 -14.39 5.43 -6.69
CA ARG A 266 -14.60 6.30 -7.86
C ARG A 266 -13.97 5.72 -9.12
N TYR A 267 -12.74 5.21 -9.02
CA TYR A 267 -12.08 4.54 -10.13
C TYR A 267 -12.82 3.28 -10.58
N PHE A 268 -13.23 2.41 -9.65
CA PHE A 268 -13.92 1.16 -9.98
C PHE A 268 -15.27 1.44 -10.67
N ASN A 269 -16.03 2.42 -10.17
CA ASN A 269 -17.27 2.85 -10.80
C ASN A 269 -17.02 3.36 -12.22
N ALA A 270 -15.98 4.19 -12.43
CA ALA A 270 -15.63 4.68 -13.75
C ALA A 270 -15.22 3.56 -14.72
N GLN A 271 -14.52 2.52 -14.25
CA GLN A 271 -14.19 1.35 -15.07
C GLN A 271 -15.42 0.52 -15.41
N GLN A 272 -16.36 0.37 -14.48
CA GLN A 272 -17.62 -0.33 -14.71
C GLN A 272 -18.47 0.40 -15.77
N ASP A 273 -18.57 1.72 -15.67
CA ASP A 273 -19.28 2.55 -16.65
C ASP A 273 -18.64 2.43 -18.04
N ARG A 274 -17.31 2.46 -18.12
CA ARG A 274 -16.57 2.24 -19.37
C ARG A 274 -16.89 0.88 -19.98
N GLN A 275 -16.83 -0.20 -19.19
CA GLN A 275 -17.15 -1.55 -19.67
C GLN A 275 -18.61 -1.65 -20.14
N HIS A 276 -19.53 -0.99 -19.43
CA HIS A 276 -20.93 -0.95 -19.83
C HIS A 276 -21.11 -0.22 -21.17
N LEU A 277 -20.47 0.94 -21.35
CA LEU A 277 -20.49 1.69 -22.60
C LEU A 277 -19.86 0.89 -23.75
N GLU A 278 -18.70 0.27 -23.54
CA GLU A 278 -18.06 -0.58 -24.55
C GLU A 278 -18.98 -1.75 -24.95
N SER A 279 -19.64 -2.40 -23.98
CA SER A 279 -20.56 -3.52 -24.22
C SER A 279 -21.85 -3.12 -24.96
N THR A 280 -22.32 -1.89 -24.76
CA THR A 280 -23.53 -1.35 -25.39
C THR A 280 -23.24 -0.71 -26.76
N LEU A 281 -22.03 -0.19 -26.96
CA LEU A 281 -21.52 0.35 -28.22
C LEU A 281 -20.94 -0.72 -29.15
N VAL A 282 -20.81 -1.98 -28.72
CA VAL A 282 -20.58 -3.11 -29.65
C VAL A 282 -21.68 -3.10 -30.69
N ILE A 283 -21.30 -2.57 -31.86
CA ILE A 283 -22.14 -2.30 -33.02
C ILE A 283 -23.03 -3.52 -33.29
N PRO A 284 -24.36 -3.37 -33.40
CA PRO A 284 -25.29 -4.45 -33.77
C PRO A 284 -24.87 -5.22 -35.03
N GLN A 285 -24.06 -4.58 -35.89
CA GLN A 285 -23.51 -5.14 -37.12
C GLN A 285 -22.53 -6.32 -36.91
N LEU A 286 -21.89 -6.45 -35.74
CA LEU A 286 -21.05 -7.63 -35.44
C LEU A 286 -21.87 -8.86 -35.04
N LYS A 287 -23.09 -8.68 -34.50
CA LYS A 287 -24.03 -9.80 -34.26
C LYS A 287 -24.59 -10.37 -35.57
N THR A 288 -24.68 -9.58 -36.64
CA THR A 288 -25.13 -10.04 -37.96
C THR A 288 -24.09 -10.81 -38.76
N TYR A 289 -22.79 -10.68 -38.47
CA TYR A 289 -21.76 -11.45 -39.17
C TYR A 289 -21.61 -12.89 -38.62
N SER A 290 -21.87 -13.11 -37.33
CA SER A 290 -21.82 -14.45 -36.73
C SER A 290 -22.99 -15.34 -37.17
N SER A 291 -24.18 -14.78 -37.42
CA SER A 291 -25.36 -15.56 -37.85
C SER A 291 -25.42 -15.89 -39.34
N ARG A 292 -24.60 -15.25 -40.19
CA ARG A 292 -24.54 -15.56 -41.63
C ARG A 292 -23.50 -16.63 -42.01
N ALA A 293 -22.56 -16.96 -41.12
CA ALA A 293 -21.55 -17.99 -41.36
C ALA A 293 -22.03 -19.44 -41.09
N GLN A 294 -23.24 -19.63 -40.57
CA GLN A 294 -23.82 -20.95 -40.25
C GLN A 294 -24.88 -21.43 -41.26
N ARG A 295 -24.70 -21.18 -42.56
CA ARG A 295 -25.46 -21.92 -43.59
C ARG A 295 -24.58 -23.01 -44.19
N PRO A 296 -24.86 -24.30 -43.93
CA PRO A 296 -24.10 -25.38 -44.53
C PRO A 296 -24.39 -25.43 -46.03
N HIS A 297 -23.32 -25.44 -46.84
CA HIS A 297 -23.40 -25.77 -48.25
C HIS A 297 -24.02 -27.17 -48.39
N LYS A 298 -25.21 -27.25 -49.00
CA LYS A 298 -25.75 -28.51 -49.51
C LYS A 298 -24.83 -29.01 -50.61
N ARG A 299 -24.19 -30.16 -50.40
CA ARG A 299 -23.54 -30.94 -51.46
C ARG A 299 -24.62 -31.53 -52.36
N SER A 300 -24.58 -31.20 -53.63
CA SER A 300 -25.17 -31.95 -54.74
C SER A 300 -24.17 -32.95 -55.29
#